data_AF-A0A9Q6Z1X2-F1
#
_entry.id   AF-A0A9Q6Z1X2-F1
#
_cell.length_a   1.000
_cell.length_b   1.000
_cell.length_c   1.000
_cell.angle_alpha   90.00
_cell.angle_beta   90.00
_cell.angle_gamma   90.00
#
_symmetry.space_group_name_H-M   'P 1'
#
loop_
_entity.id
_entity.type
_entity.pdbx_description
1 polymer ?
#
loop_
_entity_poly.entity_id
_entity_poly.type
_entity_poly.pdbx_seq_one_letter_code
_entity_poly.pdbx_strand_id
1 'polypeptide(L)'
;MENLNSQYTGLRKKILDVISNIATDPNLEWVQQTGTKGSLYTKKGVPSRFKVEGVVDGVRIRVIVEPMGNGVITAFPIKQE
;
A
#
# COMPACT_ATOMS: atom_id res chain seq x y z
N MET A 1 32.10 -7.63 13.10
CA MET A 1 30.74 -7.36 13.62
C MET A 1 30.08 -6.38 12.67
N GLU A 2 29.26 -6.85 11.73
CA GLU A 2 28.44 -5.94 10.92
C GLU A 2 27.50 -5.16 11.85
N ASN A 3 27.44 -3.84 11.64
CA ASN A 3 26.71 -2.94 12.51
C ASN A 3 25.20 -3.25 12.41
N LEU A 4 24.58 -3.63 13.52
CA LEU A 4 23.14 -3.90 13.63
C LEU A 4 22.30 -2.76 13.02
N ASN A 5 22.73 -1.50 13.16
CA ASN A 5 22.02 -0.34 12.58
C ASN A 5 22.02 -0.34 11.04
N SER A 6 23.03 -0.93 10.40
CA SER A 6 23.08 -1.09 8.94
C SER A 6 22.04 -2.12 8.46
N GLN A 7 21.95 -3.26 9.16
CA GLN A 7 20.96 -4.30 8.88
C GLN A 7 19.51 -3.80 9.04
N TYR A 8 19.21 -3.06 10.12
CA TYR A 8 17.89 -2.47 10.33
C TYR A 8 17.53 -1.38 9.32
N THR A 9 18.52 -0.68 8.77
CA THR A 9 18.29 0.31 7.70
C THR A 9 17.99 -0.39 6.37
N GLY A 10 18.69 -1.48 6.06
CA GLY A 10 18.40 -2.33 4.90
C GLY A 10 17.03 -3.00 4.97
N LEU A 11 16.63 -3.53 6.14
CA LEU A 11 15.31 -4.16 6.32
C LEU A 11 14.15 -3.16 6.22
N ARG A 12 14.30 -1.94 6.76
CA ARG A 12 13.29 -0.89 6.62
C ARG A 12 13.10 -0.48 5.17
N LYS A 13 14.19 -0.35 4.41
CA LYS A 13 14.12 -0.11 2.97
C LYS A 13 13.33 -1.21 2.25
N LYS A 14 13.58 -2.48 2.57
CA LYS A 14 12.84 -3.61 1.97
C LYS A 14 11.33 -3.53 2.18
N ILE A 15 10.87 -3.19 3.40
CA ILE A 15 9.43 -3.09 3.67
C ILE A 15 8.80 -1.95 2.87
N LEU A 16 9.45 -0.78 2.84
CA LEU A 16 8.94 0.38 2.09
C LEU A 16 8.96 0.12 0.58
N ASP A 17 9.99 -0.53 0.06
CA ASP A 17 10.08 -0.91 -1.36
C ASP A 17 8.95 -1.86 -1.74
N VAL A 18 8.66 -2.88 -0.91
CA VAL A 18 7.55 -3.81 -1.12
C VAL A 18 6.21 -3.09 -1.16
N ILE A 19 5.95 -2.23 -0.18
CA ILE A 19 4.71 -1.46 -0.10
C ILE A 19 4.58 -0.52 -1.30
N SER A 20 5.66 0.16 -1.68
CA SER A 20 5.68 1.06 -2.83
C SER A 20 5.42 0.32 -4.13
N ASN A 21 6.03 -0.85 -4.33
CA ASN A 21 5.82 -1.67 -5.51
C ASN A 21 4.35 -2.09 -5.62
N ILE A 22 3.75 -2.62 -4.54
CA ILE A 22 2.31 -2.97 -4.54
C ILE A 22 1.45 -1.73 -4.81
N ALA A 23 1.77 -0.59 -4.21
CA ALA A 23 1.00 0.65 -4.36
C ALA A 23 1.16 1.33 -5.72
N THR A 24 2.09 0.89 -6.58
CA THR A 24 2.37 1.54 -7.88
C THR A 24 2.40 0.57 -9.05
N ASP A 25 2.22 -0.74 -8.81
CA ASP A 25 2.17 -1.75 -9.86
C ASP A 25 0.92 -1.56 -10.74
N PRO A 26 1.09 -1.26 -12.04
CA PRO A 26 -0.04 -1.06 -12.94
C PRO A 26 -0.83 -2.34 -13.25
N ASN A 27 -0.30 -3.52 -12.89
CA ASN A 27 -0.96 -4.80 -13.11
C ASN A 27 -1.86 -5.22 -11.93
N LEU A 28 -1.75 -4.56 -10.78
CA LEU A 28 -2.59 -4.84 -9.62
C LEU A 28 -3.89 -4.05 -9.69
N GLU A 29 -4.99 -4.69 -9.30
CA GLU A 29 -6.30 -4.05 -9.29
C GLU A 29 -6.42 -3.06 -8.13
N TRP A 30 -6.90 -1.86 -8.44
CA TRP A 30 -7.24 -0.84 -7.46
C TRP A 30 -8.73 -0.82 -7.20
N VAL A 31 -9.13 -1.29 -6.02
CA VAL A 31 -10.53 -1.37 -5.65
C VAL A 31 -10.88 -0.22 -4.71
N GLN A 32 -11.75 0.67 -5.17
CA GLN A 32 -12.21 1.81 -4.38
C GLN A 32 -12.91 1.36 -3.09
N GLN A 33 -12.55 1.97 -1.97
CA GLN A 33 -13.09 1.69 -0.64
C GLN A 33 -13.98 2.81 -0.11
N THR A 34 -13.70 4.06 -0.49
CA THR A 34 -14.48 5.22 -0.01
C THR A 34 -14.80 6.20 -1.14
N GLY A 35 -15.91 6.92 -0.96
CA GLY A 35 -16.42 7.88 -1.95
C GLY A 35 -17.39 7.25 -2.94
N THR A 36 -17.90 8.08 -3.84
CA THR A 36 -18.75 7.61 -4.94
C THR A 36 -17.91 6.83 -5.93
N LYS A 37 -18.42 5.70 -6.44
CA LYS A 37 -17.72 4.87 -7.44
C LYS A 37 -17.20 5.72 -8.60
N GLY A 38 -15.91 5.63 -8.89
CA GLY A 38 -15.23 6.38 -9.95
C GLY A 38 -14.78 7.79 -9.57
N SER A 39 -15.14 8.30 -8.39
CA SER A 39 -14.68 9.60 -7.89
C SER A 39 -13.36 9.48 -7.15
N LEU A 40 -12.47 10.46 -7.32
CA LEU A 40 -11.24 10.60 -6.55
C LEU A 40 -11.44 11.27 -5.18
N TYR A 41 -12.65 11.78 -4.92
CA TYR A 41 -13.02 12.40 -3.65
C TYR A 41 -14.37 11.88 -3.16
N THR A 42 -14.53 11.86 -1.84
CA THR A 42 -15.82 11.68 -1.18
C THR A 42 -16.72 12.91 -1.37
N LYS A 43 -18.03 12.78 -1.08
CA LYS A 43 -18.96 13.93 -1.06
C LYS A 43 -18.56 15.06 -0.10
N LYS A 44 -17.68 14.78 0.88
CA LYS A 44 -17.17 15.75 1.85
C LYS A 44 -15.86 16.41 1.41
N GLY A 45 -15.38 16.16 0.19
CA GLY A 45 -14.12 16.72 -0.33
C GLY A 45 -12.85 16.04 0.18
N VAL A 46 -12.97 14.97 0.99
CA VAL A 46 -11.81 14.18 1.43
C VAL A 46 -11.40 13.21 0.31
N PRO A 47 -10.10 13.02 0.03
CA PRO A 47 -9.62 12.05 -0.95
C PRO A 47 -10.19 10.64 -0.75
N SER A 48 -10.53 9.99 -1.86
CA SER A 48 -10.99 8.60 -1.85
C SER A 48 -9.85 7.63 -1.59
N ARG A 49 -10.17 6.56 -0.87
CA ARG A 49 -9.25 5.45 -0.57
C ARG A 49 -9.45 4.31 -1.54
N PHE A 50 -8.35 3.69 -1.92
CA PHE A 50 -8.32 2.48 -2.73
C PHE A 50 -7.52 1.42 -1.98
N LYS A 51 -7.96 0.17 -2.09
CA LYS A 51 -7.13 -0.97 -1.68
C LYS A 51 -6.43 -1.53 -2.92
N VAL A 52 -5.18 -1.91 -2.74
CA VAL A 52 -4.36 -2.66 -3.71
C VAL A 52 -3.79 -3.85 -2.98
N GLU A 53 -3.90 -5.03 -3.57
CA GLU A 53 -3.48 -6.28 -2.93
C GLU A 53 -2.43 -6.96 -3.79
N GLY A 54 -1.31 -7.36 -3.16
CA GLY A 54 -0.21 -8.05 -3.81
C GLY A 54 0.32 -9.19 -2.94
N VAL A 55 1.13 -10.07 -3.52
CA VAL A 55 1.80 -11.16 -2.80
C VAL A 55 3.30 -11.00 -2.93
N VAL A 56 4.01 -10.99 -1.81
CA VAL A 56 5.48 -10.93 -1.77
C VAL A 56 5.99 -12.00 -0.83
N ASP A 57 6.92 -12.83 -1.31
CA ASP A 57 7.50 -13.96 -0.56
C ASP A 57 6.42 -14.85 0.11
N GLY A 58 5.29 -15.06 -0.59
CA GLY A 58 4.16 -15.82 -0.09
C GLY A 58 3.25 -15.08 0.90
N VAL A 59 3.57 -13.85 1.32
CA VAL A 59 2.67 -13.06 2.18
C VAL A 59 1.76 -12.19 1.33
N ARG A 60 0.44 -12.36 1.47
CA ARG A 60 -0.55 -11.48 0.85
C ARG A 60 -0.67 -10.20 1.66
N ILE A 61 -0.45 -9.05 1.03
CA ILE A 61 -0.41 -7.73 1.67
C ILE A 61 -1.48 -6.85 1.02
N ARG A 62 -2.27 -6.16 1.84
CA ARG A 62 -3.16 -5.09 1.40
C ARG A 62 -2.52 -3.75 1.72
N VAL A 63 -2.48 -2.88 0.72
CA VAL A 63 -2.09 -1.47 0.85
C VAL A 63 -3.31 -0.59 0.63
N ILE A 64 -3.51 0.40 1.50
CA ILE A 64 -4.54 1.43 1.33
C ILE A 64 -3.86 2.72 0.89
N VAL A 65 -4.31 3.27 -0.23
CA VAL A 65 -3.77 4.49 -0.84
C VAL A 65 -4.83 5.58 -0.95
N GLU A 66 -4.38 6.82 -0.77
CA GLU A 66 -5.11 8.08 -0.99
C GLU A 66 -4.38 8.86 -2.10
N PRO A 67 -4.76 8.68 -3.38
CA PRO A 67 -3.96 9.16 -4.52
C PRO A 67 -3.90 10.69 -4.61
N MET A 68 -5.00 11.34 -4.25
CA MET A 68 -5.11 12.80 -4.18
C MET A 68 -4.82 13.35 -2.77
N GLY A 69 -4.27 12.51 -1.89
CA GLY A 69 -3.99 12.82 -0.49
C GLY A 69 -2.56 12.44 -0.11
N ASN A 70 -2.43 11.70 0.99
CA ASN A 70 -1.12 11.41 1.60
C ASN A 70 -0.35 10.26 0.92
N GLY A 71 -0.83 9.72 -0.20
CA GLY A 71 -0.25 8.53 -0.82
C GLY A 71 -0.60 7.27 -0.03
N VAL A 72 0.39 6.46 0.37
CA VAL A 72 0.15 5.25 1.17
C VAL A 72 -0.25 5.62 2.59
N ILE A 73 -1.38 5.11 3.05
CA ILE A 73 -1.91 5.35 4.40
C ILE A 73 -1.56 4.20 5.35
N THR A 74 -1.76 2.97 4.90
CA THR A 74 -1.52 1.77 5.70
C THR A 74 -1.23 0.58 4.81
N ALA A 75 -0.43 -0.36 5.32
CA ALA A 75 -0.16 -1.64 4.69
C ALA A 75 -0.11 -2.72 5.77
N PHE A 76 -0.75 -3.87 5.52
CA PHE A 76 -0.83 -4.96 6.48
C PHE A 76 -1.04 -6.32 5.78
N PRO A 77 -0.58 -7.43 6.37
CA PRO A 77 -0.85 -8.75 5.84
C PRO A 77 -2.33 -9.11 5.97
N ILE A 78 -2.85 -9.84 4.99
CA ILE A 78 -4.21 -10.39 4.99
C ILE A 78 -4.16 -11.91 4.85
N LYS A 79 -5.29 -12.59 5.14
CA LYS A 79 -5.40 -14.04 4.91
C LYS A 79 -5.21 -14.34 3.41
N GLN A 80 -4.54 -15.46 3.14
CA GLN A 80 -4.60 -16.10 1.83
C GLN A 80 -6.00 -16.71 1.64
N GLU A 81 -6.50 -16.68 0.41
CA GLU A 81 -7.79 -17.30 0.04
C GLU A 81 -7.62 -18.80 -0.24
#